data_AF-A0A1B2DIU0-F1
#
_entry.id   AF-A0A1B2DIU0-F1
#
_cell.length_a   1.000
_cell.length_b   1.000
_cell.length_c   1.000
_cell.angle_alpha   90.00
_cell.angle_beta   90.00
_cell.angle_gamma   90.00
#
_symmetry.space_group_name_H-M   'P 1'
#
loop_
_entity.id
_entity.type
_entity.pdbx_description
1 polymer ?
#
loop_
_entity_poly.entity_id
_entity_poly.type
_entity_poly.pdbx_seq_one_letter_code
_entity_poly.pdbx_strand_id
1 'polypeptide(L)'
;MAAGFWYKAFGVFWAALGLILYPNTLSPRYGLDGLIATLIIFSLFPGISLYCIGDRKNRRFKWKQKYLAEQEPYLVQFRIELQKLEYEQELAREERERAEEAEEAARLEAEKEATLAALRAETEAAARREAASRTSPVPPPSSSPPTLPLMPKNISCPGCGAKKVLQPMQSVECDYCGTVLVYS
;
A
#
# COMPACT_ATOMS: atom_id res chain seq x y z
N MET A 1 -24.18 24.14 -27.96
CA MET A 1 -24.51 25.57 -28.18
C MET A 1 -25.62 25.82 -29.22
N ALA A 2 -26.15 24.82 -29.93
CA ALA A 2 -27.15 25.02 -30.98
C ALA A 2 -28.59 25.36 -30.51
N ALA A 3 -28.95 25.14 -29.25
CA ALA A 3 -30.34 25.26 -28.79
C ALA A 3 -30.90 26.71 -28.84
N GLY A 4 -30.05 27.72 -28.62
CA GLY A 4 -30.46 29.12 -28.69
C GLY A 4 -30.72 29.63 -30.11
N PHE A 5 -30.07 29.03 -31.11
CA PHE A 5 -30.24 29.39 -32.52
C PHE A 5 -31.63 28.99 -33.03
N TRP A 6 -32.07 27.78 -32.71
CA TRP A 6 -33.38 27.27 -33.14
C TRP A 6 -34.54 28.09 -32.57
N TYR A 7 -34.49 28.52 -31.30
CA TYR A 7 -35.56 29.33 -30.72
C TYR A 7 -35.71 30.68 -31.41
N LYS A 8 -34.59 31.34 -31.74
CA LYS A 8 -34.59 32.60 -32.51
C LYS A 8 -35.10 32.39 -33.93
N ALA A 9 -34.68 31.32 -34.61
CA ALA A 9 -35.14 30.99 -35.95
C ALA A 9 -36.64 30.69 -36.00
N PHE A 10 -37.18 29.94 -35.03
CA PHE A 10 -38.62 29.70 -34.92
C PHE A 10 -39.41 30.98 -34.64
N GLY A 11 -38.91 31.85 -33.76
CA GLY A 11 -39.55 33.15 -33.49
C GLY A 11 -39.64 34.03 -34.75
N VAL A 12 -38.55 34.12 -35.51
CA VAL A 12 -38.51 34.88 -36.78
C VAL A 12 -39.44 34.24 -37.83
N PHE A 13 -39.45 32.90 -37.93
CA PHE A 13 -40.34 32.19 -38.85
C PHE A 13 -41.82 32.45 -38.53
N TRP A 14 -42.23 32.38 -37.26
CA TRP A 14 -43.61 32.65 -36.85
C TRP A 14 -44.01 34.11 -37.02
N ALA A 15 -43.10 35.05 -36.76
CA ALA A 15 -43.33 36.47 -37.02
C ALA A 15 -43.53 36.75 -38.52
N ALA A 16 -42.70 36.15 -39.38
CA ALA A 16 -42.82 36.28 -40.83
C ALA A 16 -44.11 35.62 -41.35
N LEU A 17 -44.46 34.43 -40.85
CA LEU A 17 -45.70 33.74 -41.22
C LEU A 17 -46.93 34.55 -40.81
N GLY A 18 -46.92 35.12 -39.61
CA GLY A 18 -47.96 36.05 -39.14
C GLY A 18 -48.09 37.27 -40.05
N LEU A 19 -46.96 37.87 -40.46
CA LEU A 19 -46.95 39.04 -41.34
C LEU A 19 -47.48 38.74 -42.76
N ILE A 20 -47.27 37.53 -43.27
CA ILE A 20 -47.75 37.10 -44.60
C ILE A 20 -49.23 36.71 -44.56
N LEU A 21 -49.69 36.09 -43.48
CA LEU A 21 -51.08 35.65 -43.33
C LEU A 21 -52.03 36.79 -42.93
N TYR A 22 -51.58 37.71 -42.09
CA TYR A 22 -52.37 38.85 -41.60
C TYR A 22 -53.04 39.69 -42.73
N PRO A 23 -52.34 40.11 -43.80
CA PRO A 23 -52.97 40.86 -44.88
C PRO A 23 -53.95 40.03 -45.73
N ASN A 24 -53.75 38.72 -45.83
CA ASN A 24 -54.62 37.83 -46.62
C ASN A 24 -55.92 37.44 -45.88
N THR A 25 -55.90 37.44 -44.54
CA THR A 25 -57.09 37.20 -43.70
C THR A 25 -58.06 38.38 -43.64
N LEU A 26 -57.67 39.56 -44.13
CA LEU A 26 -58.51 40.77 -44.15
C LEU A 26 -59.49 40.83 -45.33
N SER A 27 -59.51 39.82 -46.20
CA SER A 27 -60.52 39.77 -47.27
C SER A 27 -61.92 39.61 -46.64
N PRO A 28 -62.92 40.44 -47.00
CA PRO A 28 -64.22 40.49 -46.33
C PRO A 28 -65.07 39.22 -46.46
N ARG A 29 -64.59 38.21 -47.22
CA ARG A 29 -65.20 36.88 -47.32
C ARG A 29 -64.67 35.89 -46.28
N TYR A 30 -63.50 36.13 -45.71
CA TYR A 30 -62.99 35.37 -44.57
C TYR A 30 -63.47 36.07 -43.30
N GLY A 31 -64.67 35.70 -42.84
CA GLY A 31 -65.28 36.28 -41.63
C GLY A 31 -64.52 35.97 -40.34
N LEU A 32 -65.14 36.34 -39.21
CA LEU A 32 -64.66 36.13 -37.84
C LEU A 32 -64.08 34.72 -37.59
N ASP A 33 -64.67 33.71 -38.23
CA ASP A 33 -64.28 32.29 -38.11
C ASP A 33 -62.85 32.03 -38.57
N GLY A 34 -62.37 32.70 -39.62
CA GLY A 34 -60.98 32.58 -40.09
C GLY A 34 -59.97 33.18 -39.12
N LEU A 35 -60.35 34.28 -38.46
CA LEU A 35 -59.53 34.94 -37.44
C LEU A 35 -59.41 34.09 -36.18
N ILE A 36 -60.52 33.52 -35.73
CA ILE A 36 -60.56 32.59 -34.60
C ILE A 36 -59.72 31.33 -34.89
N ALA A 37 -59.87 30.73 -36.07
CA ALA A 37 -59.08 29.55 -36.46
C ALA A 37 -57.57 29.84 -36.48
N THR A 38 -57.16 31.00 -36.99
CA THR A 38 -55.75 31.40 -37.04
C THR A 38 -55.17 31.62 -35.63
N LEU A 39 -55.93 32.25 -34.73
CA LEU A 39 -55.54 32.43 -33.32
C LEU A 39 -55.43 31.11 -32.57
N ILE A 40 -56.32 30.15 -32.82
CA ILE A 40 -56.27 28.82 -32.20
C ILE A 40 -55.03 28.06 -32.68
N ILE A 41 -54.73 28.07 -33.98
CA ILE A 41 -53.53 27.40 -34.52
C ILE A 41 -52.26 28.04 -33.96
N PHE A 42 -52.20 29.37 -33.92
CA PHE A 42 -51.03 30.11 -33.44
C PHE A 42 -50.80 29.95 -31.93
N SER A 43 -51.86 29.74 -31.13
CA SER A 43 -51.76 29.52 -29.68
C SER A 43 -51.47 28.06 -29.30
N LEU A 44 -52.02 27.09 -30.03
CA LEU A 44 -51.81 25.66 -29.74
C LEU A 44 -50.44 25.17 -30.18
N PHE A 45 -49.90 25.67 -31.30
CA PHE A 45 -48.60 25.23 -31.81
C PHE A 45 -47.42 25.43 -30.83
N PRO A 46 -47.19 26.60 -30.21
CA PRO A 46 -46.11 26.78 -29.26
C PRO A 46 -46.28 25.89 -28.02
N GLY A 47 -47.51 25.72 -27.53
CA GLY A 47 -47.83 24.83 -26.40
C GLY A 47 -47.47 23.37 -26.68
N ILE A 48 -47.87 22.85 -27.84
CA ILE A 48 -47.54 21.47 -28.26
C ILE A 48 -46.02 21.32 -28.46
N SER A 49 -45.36 22.32 -29.05
CA SER A 49 -43.90 22.25 -29.26
C SER A 49 -43.12 22.19 -27.95
N LEU A 50 -43.50 22.99 -26.95
CA LEU A 50 -42.87 23.00 -25.63
C LEU A 50 -43.16 21.70 -24.89
N TYR A 51 -44.37 21.16 -25.01
CA TYR A 51 -44.72 19.85 -24.46
C TYR A 51 -43.84 18.73 -25.04
N CYS A 52 -43.67 18.67 -26.37
CA CYS A 52 -42.83 17.68 -27.01
C CYS A 52 -41.33 17.82 -26.64
N ILE A 53 -40.83 19.04 -26.52
CA ILE A 53 -39.45 19.29 -26.06
C ILE A 53 -39.28 18.89 -24.60
N GLY A 54 -40.28 19.19 -23.76
CA GLY A 54 -40.36 18.80 -22.37
C GLY A 54 -40.30 17.28 -22.19
N ASP A 55 -41.13 16.54 -22.92
CA ASP A 55 -41.13 15.07 -22.84
C ASP A 55 -39.79 14.47 -23.30
N ARG A 56 -39.21 14.99 -24.40
CA ARG A 56 -37.89 14.55 -24.87
C ARG A 56 -36.79 14.80 -23.83
N LYS A 57 -36.79 15.95 -23.16
CA LYS A 57 -35.84 16.25 -22.09
C LYS A 57 -36.07 15.37 -20.86
N ASN A 58 -37.32 15.17 -20.47
CA ASN A 58 -37.69 14.32 -19.33
C ASN A 58 -37.25 12.86 -19.58
N ARG A 59 -37.47 12.33 -20.79
CA ARG A 59 -36.98 10.99 -21.18
C ARG A 59 -35.46 10.88 -21.09
N ARG A 60 -34.72 11.88 -21.59
CA ARG A 60 -33.25 11.92 -21.48
C ARG A 60 -32.78 11.97 -20.03
N PHE A 61 -33.46 12.75 -19.19
CA PHE A 61 -33.13 12.84 -17.77
C PHE A 61 -33.37 11.49 -17.06
N LYS A 62 -34.53 10.86 -17.27
CA LYS A 62 -34.84 9.53 -16.75
C LYS A 62 -33.84 8.47 -17.20
N TRP A 63 -33.41 8.51 -18.46
CA TRP A 63 -32.37 7.60 -18.97
C TRP A 63 -31.04 7.79 -18.26
N LYS A 64 -30.58 9.03 -18.08
CA LYS A 64 -29.36 9.32 -17.32
C LYS A 64 -29.47 8.88 -15.87
N GLN A 65 -30.61 9.12 -15.24
CA GLN A 65 -30.84 8.73 -13.86
C GLN A 65 -30.81 7.20 -13.70
N LYS A 66 -31.39 6.44 -14.64
CA LYS A 66 -31.27 4.98 -14.67
C LYS A 66 -29.83 4.53 -14.82
N TYR A 67 -29.07 5.13 -15.74
CA TYR A 67 -27.67 4.79 -15.95
C TYR A 67 -26.81 5.06 -14.70
N LEU A 68 -27.06 6.16 -14.00
CA LEU A 68 -26.37 6.48 -12.74
C LEU A 68 -26.74 5.50 -11.63
N ALA A 69 -28.03 5.17 -11.48
CA ALA A 69 -28.48 4.19 -10.49
C ALA A 69 -27.91 2.79 -10.76
N GLU A 70 -27.71 2.43 -12.03
CA GLU A 70 -27.08 1.18 -12.43
C GLU A 70 -25.56 1.17 -12.20
N GLN A 71 -24.90 2.34 -12.23
CA GLN A 71 -23.47 2.48 -11.89
C GLN A 71 -23.19 2.53 -10.39
N GLU A 72 -24.12 3.05 -9.59
CA GLU A 72 -23.98 3.21 -8.14
C GLU A 72 -23.53 1.93 -7.40
N PRO A 73 -24.08 0.72 -7.66
CA PRO A 73 -23.63 -0.50 -6.96
C PRO A 73 -22.16 -0.82 -7.22
N TYR A 74 -21.64 -0.57 -8.42
CA TYR A 74 -20.24 -0.82 -8.75
C TYR A 74 -19.31 0.12 -7.97
N LEU A 75 -19.69 1.40 -7.84
CA LEU A 75 -18.92 2.37 -7.07
C LEU A 75 -18.92 2.04 -5.57
N VAL A 76 -20.06 1.57 -5.05
CA VAL A 76 -20.16 1.10 -3.66
C VAL A 76 -19.30 -0.14 -3.45
N GLN A 77 -19.37 -1.11 -4.35
CA GLN A 77 -18.57 -2.34 -4.26
C GLN A 77 -17.06 -2.03 -4.30
N PHE A 78 -16.64 -1.17 -5.23
CA PHE A 78 -15.25 -0.73 -5.31
C PHE A 78 -14.77 -0.04 -4.02
N ARG A 79 -15.62 0.77 -3.38
CA ARG A 79 -15.31 1.39 -2.09
C ARG A 79 -15.13 0.36 -0.96
N ILE A 80 -15.99 -0.65 -0.92
CA ILE A 80 -15.92 -1.73 0.08
C ILE A 80 -14.63 -2.53 -0.11
N GLU A 81 -14.24 -2.82 -1.36
CA GLU A 81 -13.00 -3.53 -1.66
C GLU A 81 -11.76 -2.73 -1.23
N LEU A 82 -11.74 -1.42 -1.45
CA LEU A 82 -10.67 -0.55 -0.96
C LEU A 82 -10.57 -0.57 0.57
N GLN A 83 -11.69 -0.44 1.27
CA GLN A 83 -11.71 -0.53 2.74
C GLN A 83 -11.22 -1.89 3.25
N LYS A 84 -11.57 -2.98 2.54
CA LYS A 84 -11.09 -4.32 2.89
C LYS A 84 -9.57 -4.46 2.72
N LEU A 85 -9.02 -3.91 1.64
CA LEU A 85 -7.59 -3.91 1.39
C LEU A 85 -6.81 -3.08 2.42
N GLU A 86 -7.34 -1.91 2.78
CA GLU A 86 -6.76 -1.07 3.83
C GLU A 86 -6.74 -1.81 5.18
N TYR A 87 -7.86 -2.46 5.54
CA TYR A 87 -7.95 -3.24 6.76
C TYR A 87 -7.01 -4.47 6.77
N GLU A 88 -6.90 -5.19 5.65
CA GLU A 88 -5.96 -6.31 5.52
C GLU A 88 -4.51 -5.84 5.65
N GLN A 89 -4.18 -4.65 5.12
CA GLN A 89 -2.85 -4.08 5.24
C GLN A 89 -2.54 -3.65 6.68
N GLU A 90 -3.50 -3.06 7.38
CA GLU A 90 -3.37 -2.72 8.81
C GLU A 90 -3.19 -3.98 9.66
N LEU A 91 -4.00 -5.02 9.43
CA LEU A 91 -3.85 -6.29 10.14
C LEU A 91 -2.46 -6.92 9.91
N ALA A 92 -1.97 -6.89 8.67
CA ALA A 92 -0.63 -7.39 8.35
C ALA A 92 0.49 -6.55 8.99
N ARG A 93 0.26 -5.27 9.31
CA ARG A 93 1.23 -4.46 10.07
C ARG A 93 1.19 -4.84 11.54
N GLU A 94 0.01 -4.95 12.14
CA GLU A 94 -0.13 -5.36 13.54
C GLU A 94 0.47 -6.75 13.80
N GLU A 95 0.29 -7.70 12.87
CA GLU A 95 0.89 -9.03 12.98
C GLU A 95 2.42 -8.99 12.97
N ARG A 96 3.03 -8.09 12.21
CA ARG A 96 4.48 -7.89 12.20
C ARG A 96 4.96 -7.25 13.49
N GLU A 97 4.26 -6.23 13.97
CA GLU A 97 4.57 -5.58 15.25
C GLU A 97 4.51 -6.59 16.40
N ARG A 98 3.46 -7.43 16.46
CA ARG A 98 3.36 -8.50 17.47
C ARG A 98 4.46 -9.55 17.34
N ALA A 99 4.90 -9.87 16.13
CA ALA A 99 6.00 -10.81 15.91
C ALA A 99 7.34 -10.21 16.36
N GLU A 100 7.58 -8.92 16.09
CA GLU A 100 8.75 -8.18 16.56
C GLU A 100 8.76 -8.09 18.10
N GLU A 101 7.64 -7.74 18.72
CA GLU A 101 7.50 -7.71 20.19
C GLU A 101 7.74 -9.08 20.83
N ALA A 102 7.25 -10.16 20.20
CA ALA A 102 7.48 -11.52 20.67
C ALA A 102 8.95 -11.94 20.56
N GLU A 103 9.65 -11.52 19.49
CA GLU A 103 11.09 -11.75 19.34
C GLU A 103 11.89 -10.98 20.39
N GLU A 104 11.56 -9.72 20.64
CA GLU A 104 12.21 -8.90 21.67
C GLU A 104 11.99 -9.48 23.06
N ALA A 105 10.77 -9.93 23.38
CA ALA A 105 10.47 -10.59 24.64
C ALA A 105 11.30 -11.87 24.82
N ALA A 106 11.39 -12.71 23.77
CA ALA A 106 12.20 -13.93 23.81
C ALA A 106 13.70 -13.63 24.00
N ARG A 107 14.23 -12.57 23.36
CA ARG A 107 15.63 -12.13 23.56
C ARG A 107 15.89 -11.68 24.99
N LEU A 108 14.97 -10.91 25.56
CA LEU A 108 15.09 -10.40 26.93
C LEU A 108 14.95 -11.53 27.97
N GLU A 109 14.11 -12.54 27.71
CA GLU A 109 14.05 -13.76 28.51
C GLU A 109 15.35 -14.55 28.44
N ALA A 110 15.92 -14.75 27.24
CA ALA A 110 17.21 -15.43 27.07
C ALA A 110 18.35 -14.69 27.79
N GLU A 111 18.36 -13.35 27.78
CA GLU A 111 19.34 -12.54 28.52
C GLU A 111 19.19 -12.71 30.04
N LYS A 112 17.95 -12.70 30.55
CA LYS A 112 17.66 -12.97 31.96
C LYS A 112 18.09 -14.38 32.37
N GLU A 113 17.88 -15.37 31.52
CA GLU A 113 18.33 -16.75 31.79
C GLU A 113 19.86 -16.86 31.78
N ALA A 114 20.54 -16.20 30.83
CA ALA A 114 22.00 -16.16 30.76
C ALA A 114 22.63 -15.47 31.99
N THR A 115 22.06 -14.35 32.44
CA THR A 115 22.51 -13.64 33.65
C THR A 115 22.27 -14.45 34.92
N LEU A 116 21.12 -15.13 35.04
CA LEU A 116 20.86 -16.05 36.15
C LEU A 116 21.80 -17.25 36.15
N ALA A 117 22.13 -17.80 34.97
CA ALA A 117 23.10 -18.89 34.83
C ALA A 117 24.51 -18.44 35.22
N ALA A 118 24.93 -17.23 34.85
CA ALA A 118 26.21 -16.65 35.24
C ALA A 118 26.31 -16.47 36.76
N LEU A 119 25.26 -15.91 37.40
CA LEU A 119 25.19 -15.78 38.85
C LEU A 119 25.29 -17.15 39.55
N ARG A 120 24.59 -18.17 39.03
CA ARG A 120 24.70 -19.54 39.57
C ARG A 120 26.14 -20.06 39.45
N ALA A 121 26.77 -19.92 38.29
CA ALA A 121 28.16 -20.34 38.08
C ALA A 121 29.14 -19.62 39.02
N GLU A 122 28.94 -18.32 39.28
CA GLU A 122 29.75 -17.55 40.24
C GLU A 122 29.57 -18.05 41.67
N THR A 123 28.33 -18.33 42.10
CA THR A 123 28.07 -18.87 43.45
C THR A 123 28.68 -20.26 43.64
N GLU A 124 28.60 -21.12 42.61
CA GLU A 124 29.26 -22.43 42.62
C GLU A 124 30.79 -22.30 42.65
N ALA A 125 31.36 -21.36 41.89
CA ALA A 125 32.80 -21.10 41.89
C ALA A 125 33.28 -20.54 43.25
N ALA A 126 32.50 -19.66 43.88
CA ALA A 126 32.78 -19.14 45.22
C ALA A 126 32.72 -20.26 46.27
N ALA A 127 31.69 -21.10 46.24
CA ALA A 127 31.58 -22.27 47.12
C ALA A 127 32.77 -23.24 46.93
N ARG A 128 33.21 -23.47 45.69
CA ARG A 128 34.42 -24.27 45.41
C ARG A 128 35.69 -23.63 45.98
N ARG A 129 35.83 -22.30 45.90
CA ARG A 129 36.97 -21.57 46.48
C ARG A 129 36.98 -21.68 48.01
N GLU A 130 35.82 -21.61 48.66
CA GLU A 130 35.71 -21.81 50.12
C GLU A 130 36.02 -23.25 50.55
N ALA A 131 35.54 -24.25 49.79
CA ALA A 131 35.85 -25.65 50.06
C ALA A 131 37.36 -25.95 49.87
N ALA A 132 37.97 -25.35 48.86
CA ALA A 132 39.42 -25.45 48.62
C ALA A 132 40.24 -24.76 49.73
N SER A 133 39.74 -23.70 50.37
CA SER A 133 40.47 -23.05 51.47
C SER A 133 40.44 -23.86 52.78
N ARG A 134 39.46 -24.76 52.97
CA ARG A 134 39.33 -25.62 54.17
C ARG A 134 40.11 -26.93 54.11
N THR A 135 40.59 -27.34 52.94
CA THR A 135 41.37 -28.59 52.79
C THR A 135 42.74 -28.22 52.25
N SER A 136 43.71 -28.07 53.15
CA SER A 136 45.12 -27.95 52.77
C SER A 136 45.79 -29.33 52.85
N PRO A 137 46.18 -29.92 51.71
CA PRO A 137 47.32 -30.81 51.65
C PRO A 137 48.50 -30.08 50.99
N VAL A 138 49.64 -30.17 51.67
CA VAL A 138 51.00 -29.83 51.21
C VAL A 138 51.31 -30.46 49.85
N PRO A 139 51.96 -29.75 48.89
CA PRO A 139 52.57 -30.38 47.73
C PRO A 139 54.08 -30.63 47.95
N PRO A 140 54.64 -31.81 47.58
CA PRO A 140 56.09 -31.98 47.45
C PRO A 140 56.59 -31.56 46.05
N PRO A 141 57.89 -31.25 45.92
CA PRO A 141 58.48 -30.64 44.73
C PRO A 141 58.99 -31.69 43.74
N SER A 142 58.79 -31.48 42.44
CA SER A 142 59.68 -32.09 41.42
C SER A 142 59.63 -31.35 40.09
N SER A 143 60.84 -31.19 39.59
CA SER A 143 61.34 -30.48 38.42
C SER A 143 60.95 -31.09 37.07
N SER A 144 60.57 -30.23 36.11
CA SER A 144 60.91 -30.36 34.68
C SER A 144 60.67 -29.02 33.95
N PRO A 145 61.39 -28.73 32.85
CA PRO A 145 61.61 -27.35 32.35
C PRO A 145 60.39 -26.75 31.63
N PRO A 146 60.30 -25.41 31.51
CA PRO A 146 59.12 -24.73 30.99
C PRO A 146 59.02 -24.92 29.47
N THR A 147 57.95 -25.58 29.02
CA THR A 147 57.57 -25.53 27.60
C THR A 147 56.57 -24.39 27.45
N LEU A 148 57.00 -23.33 26.75
CA LEU A 148 56.22 -22.12 26.47
C LEU A 148 54.83 -22.46 25.91
N PRO A 149 53.74 -21.85 26.38
CA PRO A 149 52.42 -22.04 25.80
C PRO A 149 52.41 -21.43 24.39
N LEU A 150 52.38 -22.30 23.38
CA LEU A 150 52.31 -21.89 21.97
C LEU A 150 50.92 -21.30 21.70
N MET A 151 50.83 -19.97 21.70
CA MET A 151 49.61 -19.25 21.32
C MET A 151 49.33 -19.40 19.82
N PRO A 152 48.05 -19.38 19.40
CA PRO A 152 47.70 -19.35 17.99
C PRO A 152 48.32 -18.12 17.33
N LYS A 153 49.08 -18.34 16.26
CA LYS A 153 49.85 -17.30 15.56
C LYS A 153 49.21 -17.04 14.21
N ASN A 154 49.00 -15.76 13.91
CA ASN A 154 48.56 -15.33 12.59
C ASN A 154 49.75 -15.37 11.64
N ILE A 155 49.75 -16.31 10.71
CA ILE A 155 50.81 -16.46 9.70
C ILE A 155 50.26 -15.96 8.37
N SER A 156 50.99 -15.04 7.75
CA SER A 156 50.71 -14.57 6.39
C SER A 156 51.36 -15.51 5.37
N CYS A 157 50.58 -15.97 4.40
CA CYS A 157 51.08 -16.81 3.32
C CYS A 157 52.09 -16.04 2.46
N PRO A 158 53.29 -16.60 2.17
CA PRO A 158 54.30 -15.93 1.36
C PRO A 158 53.91 -15.80 -0.12
N GLY A 159 52.97 -16.63 -0.61
CA GLY A 159 52.53 -16.58 -2.01
C GLY A 159 51.43 -15.55 -2.27
N CYS A 160 50.39 -15.51 -1.43
CA CYS A 160 49.19 -14.70 -1.68
C CYS A 160 48.91 -13.62 -0.62
N GLY A 161 49.70 -13.54 0.46
CA GLY A 161 49.52 -12.56 1.53
C GLY A 161 48.32 -12.81 2.46
N ALA A 162 47.53 -13.86 2.23
CA ALA A 162 46.39 -14.21 3.07
C ALA A 162 46.85 -14.59 4.48
N LYS A 163 46.13 -14.10 5.50
CA LYS A 163 46.41 -14.37 6.91
C LYS A 163 45.53 -15.52 7.39
N LYS A 164 46.13 -16.56 7.96
CA LYS A 164 45.40 -17.64 8.65
C LYS A 164 45.88 -17.79 10.08
N VAL A 165 44.94 -18.10 10.97
CA VAL A 165 45.21 -18.47 12.36
C VAL A 165 45.57 -19.96 12.35
N LEU A 166 46.82 -20.30 12.71
CA LEU A 166 47.22 -21.70 12.86
C LEU A 166 47.33 -22.07 14.33
N GLN A 167 46.82 -23.26 14.65
CA GLN A 167 47.08 -23.89 15.95
C GLN A 167 48.49 -24.49 15.94
N PRO A 168 49.16 -24.56 17.11
CA PRO A 168 50.48 -25.15 17.20
C PRO A 168 50.52 -26.59 16.70
N MET A 169 51.60 -26.95 15.99
CA MET A 169 51.82 -28.26 15.35
C MET A 169 50.84 -28.64 14.22
N GLN A 170 50.02 -27.72 13.72
CA GLN A 170 49.23 -27.96 12.51
C GLN A 170 49.92 -27.39 11.27
N SER A 171 49.98 -28.20 10.21
CA SER A 171 50.28 -27.76 8.85
C SER A 171 48.97 -27.67 8.07
N VAL A 172 48.64 -26.50 7.56
CA VAL A 172 47.40 -26.28 6.80
C VAL A 172 47.75 -25.68 5.45
N GLU A 173 47.09 -26.16 4.41
CA GLU A 173 47.26 -25.65 3.06
C GLU A 173 46.52 -24.31 2.88
N CYS A 174 47.14 -23.38 2.15
CA CYS A 174 46.51 -22.09 1.86
C CYS A 174 45.39 -22.25 0.84
N ASP A 175 44.16 -21.85 1.18
CA ASP A 175 42.96 -21.98 0.33
C ASP A 175 43.10 -21.31 -1.04
N TYR A 176 43.99 -20.32 -1.15
CA TYR A 176 44.13 -19.50 -2.36
C TYR A 176 45.24 -19.96 -3.30
N CYS A 177 46.30 -20.60 -2.79
CA CYS A 177 47.49 -20.88 -3.60
C CYS A 177 48.09 -22.27 -3.37
N GLY A 178 47.45 -23.12 -2.57
CA GLY A 178 47.90 -24.49 -2.32
C GLY A 178 49.22 -24.58 -1.53
N THR A 179 49.74 -23.46 -1.03
CA THR A 179 51.03 -23.46 -0.34
C THR A 179 50.85 -23.94 1.09
N VAL A 180 51.62 -24.95 1.50
CA VAL A 180 51.55 -25.50 2.86
C VAL A 180 52.15 -24.50 3.85
N LEU A 181 51.34 -24.06 4.81
CA LEU A 181 51.76 -23.18 5.90
C LEU A 181 52.04 -24.04 7.13
N VAL A 182 53.27 -23.96 7.64
CA VAL A 182 53.70 -24.67 8.84
C VAL A 182 53.85 -23.66 9.98
N TYR A 183 53.38 -24.03 11.17
CA TYR A 183 53.57 -23.24 12.39
C TYR A 183 55.08 -23.15 12.71
N SER A 184 55.67 -21.95 12.53
CA SER A 184 57.08 -21.62 12.81
C SER A 184 57.24 -20.54 13.88
#